data_AF-A0A850QEH1-F1
#
_entry.id   AF-A0A850QEH1-F1
#
_cell.length_a   1.000
_cell.length_b   1.000
_cell.length_c   1.000
_cell.angle_alpha   90.00
_cell.angle_beta   90.00
_cell.angle_gamma   90.00
#
_symmetry.space_group_name_H-M   'P 1'
#
loop_
_entity.id
_entity.type
_entity.pdbx_description
1 polymer ?
#
loop_
_entity_poly.entity_id
_entity_poly.type
_entity_poly.pdbx_seq_one_letter_code
_entity_poly.pdbx_strand_id
1 'polypeptide(L)'
;MLFSLLASYGVYSVIVDDSADTSSNDSSDQDIGERIVGTDDNDVIDASGGDDTVLGGYGSDLISGAAGDDLLRGESWNDTISGGDGDDTLDGGNSNDLLFGGVGDDSINGASDYDTLIGGQGDDNLIGNTGHDWLVDTRGDNTLRGGFGQDVLISAGDFPDDASGSLSTLYVDWESGFTDLTPRSQPLKFEAVALVLGQEDTSGADVLDGGSSWDALAFGAGDTATGGAGGDTFAVVQHHLLSGDAPATITDYEDADQIEYMYSVTTGEPDLSIEHTDTGVNLYDGGKLVMVIGGDTEGFTLDDISLSSVVTASAGSDDLTGGAEDDALYLQGGNDKASGEDGNDTLYGGDGRDTLNGGAGNDWLMGGDGSDTLNAGTGDDVLNGGSSEFFDVYYWSYSNPNGFDSVDIIMEHNNQVGTDGTDLLNGGYGDDVLLVGAGDTAVGGEGDDTFFLIDHDGSADIAVVEDFNPSEDSLVVKYWGEGASFYISRPELTASVNDDGYTVLALDGKDITLIKTVLPANFNILNAVILKTYSEL
;
A
#
# COMPACT_ATOMS: atom_id res chain seq x y z
N MET A 1 -17.70 10.74 42.53
CA MET A 1 -17.79 9.99 41.25
C MET A 1 -16.42 9.42 40.86
N LEU A 2 -15.32 10.11 41.15
CA LEU A 2 -13.94 9.57 41.03
C LEU A 2 -13.71 8.28 41.85
N PHE A 3 -14.11 8.25 43.12
CA PHE A 3 -14.00 7.07 44.00
C PHE A 3 -14.75 5.80 43.52
N SER A 4 -15.77 5.92 42.67
CA SER A 4 -16.48 4.76 42.10
C SER A 4 -15.87 4.26 40.79
N LEU A 5 -15.02 5.07 40.13
CA LEU A 5 -14.26 4.70 38.94
C LEU A 5 -12.93 4.03 39.34
N LEU A 6 -12.28 4.56 40.38
CA LEU A 6 -11.00 4.07 40.96
C LEU A 6 -11.09 2.64 41.52
N ALA A 7 -12.25 2.24 42.06
CA ALA A 7 -12.45 0.87 42.58
C ALA A 7 -12.54 -0.21 41.48
N SER A 8 -12.72 0.16 40.21
CA SER A 8 -12.74 -0.80 39.09
C SER A 8 -11.33 -1.14 38.57
N TYR A 9 -10.34 -0.32 38.89
CA TYR A 9 -8.92 -0.49 38.53
C TYR A 9 -8.06 -1.05 39.68
N GLY A 10 -8.65 -1.40 40.83
CA GLY A 10 -7.89 -1.97 41.95
C GLY A 10 -6.95 -0.96 42.62
N VAL A 11 -7.26 0.33 42.59
CA VAL A 11 -6.47 1.39 43.24
C VAL A 11 -6.57 1.29 44.78
N TYR A 12 -5.43 1.21 45.48
CA TYR A 12 -5.38 1.06 46.94
C TYR A 12 -4.83 2.28 47.69
N SER A 13 -4.16 3.22 47.00
CA SER A 13 -3.70 4.49 47.54
C SER A 13 -3.88 5.62 46.52
N VAL A 14 -4.16 6.81 47.02
CA VAL A 14 -4.22 8.05 46.23
C VAL A 14 -3.35 9.04 47.00
N ILE A 15 -2.25 9.44 46.39
CA ILE A 15 -1.28 10.39 46.95
C ILE A 15 -1.50 11.70 46.19
N VAL A 16 -2.32 12.56 46.77
CA VAL A 16 -2.47 13.97 46.34
C VAL A 16 -1.89 14.78 47.49
N ASP A 17 -0.90 15.64 47.23
CA ASP A 17 -0.34 16.42 48.33
C ASP A 17 -1.32 17.52 48.78
N ASP A 18 -1.63 17.45 50.08
CA ASP A 18 -2.07 18.52 50.96
C ASP A 18 -0.79 18.94 51.68
N SER A 19 0.04 19.73 50.98
CA SER A 19 1.28 20.21 51.58
C SER A 19 0.86 20.96 52.85
N ALA A 20 1.26 20.39 53.99
CA ALA A 20 0.81 20.86 55.27
C ALA A 20 1.49 22.20 55.61
N ASP A 21 1.13 23.28 54.92
CA ASP A 21 1.33 24.63 55.41
C ASP A 21 0.09 25.12 56.17
N THR A 22 0.11 24.89 57.48
CA THR A 22 -0.82 25.55 58.42
C THR A 22 -0.44 27.01 58.69
N SER A 23 0.48 27.62 57.94
CA SER A 23 0.90 29.01 58.08
C SER A 23 0.47 29.92 56.93
N SER A 24 -0.84 30.16 56.93
CA SER A 24 -1.43 31.48 56.67
C SER A 24 -1.32 32.05 55.25
N ASN A 25 -2.37 31.81 54.48
CA ASN A 25 -3.00 32.83 53.62
C ASN A 25 -1.99 33.63 52.78
N ASP A 26 -1.13 32.91 52.07
CA ASP A 26 -0.30 33.47 51.02
C ASP A 26 -0.90 33.08 49.67
N SER A 27 -1.37 34.07 48.93
CA SER A 27 -1.79 33.91 47.53
C SER A 27 -0.58 34.00 46.60
N SER A 28 0.56 33.48 47.04
CA SER A 28 1.82 33.43 46.30
C SER A 28 2.59 32.12 46.47
N ASP A 29 1.89 31.04 46.86
CA ASP A 29 2.37 29.68 46.56
C ASP A 29 2.38 29.52 45.03
N GLN A 30 3.54 29.83 44.46
CA GLN A 30 4.00 29.21 43.24
C GLN A 30 4.73 27.98 43.78
N ASP A 31 4.05 26.84 43.70
CA ASP A 31 4.46 25.56 44.27
C ASP A 31 5.92 25.26 43.92
N ILE A 32 6.64 24.74 44.91
CA ILE A 32 8.09 24.66 44.96
C ILE A 32 8.50 23.20 44.83
N GLY A 33 8.83 22.76 43.61
CA GLY A 33 9.44 21.45 43.30
C GLY A 33 9.45 20.40 44.42
N GLU A 34 8.51 19.49 44.37
CA GLU A 34 8.16 18.54 45.39
C GLU A 34 9.03 17.29 45.34
N ARG A 35 9.04 16.51 46.43
CA ARG A 35 9.62 15.17 46.44
C ARG A 35 8.62 14.17 46.98
N ILE A 36 8.04 13.39 46.08
CA ILE A 36 7.01 12.39 46.36
C ILE A 36 7.61 10.99 46.24
N VAL A 37 7.23 10.11 47.16
CA VAL A 37 7.59 8.68 47.12
C VAL A 37 6.31 7.91 47.37
N GLY A 38 5.93 7.08 46.40
CA GLY A 38 4.83 6.14 46.49
C GLY A 38 5.14 4.98 47.43
N THR A 39 4.28 3.98 47.36
CA THR A 39 4.23 2.84 48.26
C THR A 39 4.69 1.56 47.55
N ASP A 40 4.37 0.40 48.13
CA ASP A 40 4.58 -0.89 47.47
C ASP A 40 3.29 -1.40 46.78
N ASP A 41 2.22 -0.58 46.79
CA ASP A 41 0.91 -0.85 46.21
C ASP A 41 0.67 0.12 45.04
N ASN A 42 -0.23 -0.22 44.11
CA ASN A 42 -0.63 0.65 43.01
C ASN A 42 -1.11 2.04 43.49
N ASP A 43 -0.36 3.08 43.11
CA ASP A 43 -0.56 4.47 43.49
C ASP A 43 -1.19 5.30 42.37
N VAL A 44 -1.85 6.39 42.78
CA VAL A 44 -2.23 7.50 41.89
C VAL A 44 -1.60 8.75 42.47
N ILE A 45 -0.65 9.34 41.73
CA ILE A 45 0.19 10.46 42.13
C ILE A 45 -0.06 11.65 41.19
N ASP A 46 -0.35 12.80 41.77
CA ASP A 46 -0.49 14.09 41.08
C ASP A 46 0.45 15.09 41.78
N ALA A 47 1.54 15.47 41.10
CA ALA A 47 2.60 16.30 41.65
C ALA A 47 2.27 17.82 41.61
N SER A 48 1.25 18.19 40.82
CA SER A 48 0.74 19.56 40.64
C SER A 48 1.63 20.45 39.79
N GLY A 49 2.20 21.53 40.30
CA GLY A 49 3.07 22.38 39.51
C GLY A 49 4.35 22.66 40.29
N GLY A 50 5.45 22.93 39.62
CA GLY A 50 6.77 22.93 40.22
C GLY A 50 7.68 21.93 39.51
N ASP A 51 8.98 21.98 39.81
CA ASP A 51 9.95 21.03 39.27
C ASP A 51 10.02 19.82 40.23
N ASP A 52 9.20 18.80 40.00
CA ASP A 52 8.93 17.74 40.95
C ASP A 52 9.87 16.54 40.83
N THR A 53 9.96 15.75 41.90
CA THR A 53 10.63 14.45 41.87
C THR A 53 9.71 13.39 42.45
N VAL A 54 9.23 12.48 41.59
CA VAL A 54 8.33 11.39 41.97
C VAL A 54 9.02 10.04 41.79
N LEU A 55 8.87 9.18 42.80
CA LEU A 55 9.21 7.75 42.73
C LEU A 55 7.94 6.94 42.98
N GLY A 56 7.48 6.15 42.02
CA GLY A 56 6.29 5.29 42.10
C GLY A 56 6.48 4.18 43.14
N GLY A 57 7.49 3.34 42.95
CA GLY A 57 7.91 2.36 43.93
C GLY A 57 7.68 0.93 43.44
N TYR A 58 6.92 0.13 44.17
CA TYR A 58 6.40 -1.12 43.60
C TYR A 58 4.92 -0.95 43.35
N GLY A 59 4.43 -1.56 42.29
CA GLY A 59 3.01 -1.52 41.97
C GLY A 59 2.83 -0.95 40.58
N SER A 60 1.62 -1.05 40.04
CA SER A 60 1.29 -0.40 38.79
C SER A 60 0.72 0.98 39.09
N ASP A 61 1.53 2.00 38.89
CA ASP A 61 1.28 3.37 39.33
C ASP A 61 0.75 4.25 38.19
N LEU A 62 0.00 5.27 38.56
CA LEU A 62 -0.42 6.36 37.67
C LEU A 62 0.18 7.67 38.20
N ILE A 63 1.12 8.24 37.45
CA ILE A 63 1.92 9.41 37.86
C ILE A 63 1.68 10.56 36.88
N SER A 64 1.44 11.76 37.42
CA SER A 64 1.38 13.03 36.66
C SER A 64 2.30 14.07 37.30
N GLY A 65 3.25 14.61 36.54
CA GLY A 65 4.10 15.74 36.92
C GLY A 65 3.37 17.09 36.84
N ALA A 66 2.59 17.24 35.76
CA ALA A 66 1.75 18.37 35.43
C ALA A 66 2.46 19.63 34.90
N ALA A 67 3.04 20.54 35.69
CA ALA A 67 3.70 21.72 35.11
C ALA A 67 5.00 22.09 35.79
N GLY A 68 6.11 22.15 35.06
CA GLY A 68 7.46 22.35 35.56
C GLY A 68 8.38 21.26 35.02
N ASP A 69 9.68 21.35 35.31
CA ASP A 69 10.64 20.38 34.78
C ASP A 69 10.75 19.18 35.75
N ASP A 70 10.01 18.10 35.48
CA ASP A 70 9.79 17.01 36.43
C ASP A 70 10.76 15.83 36.27
N LEU A 71 11.03 15.13 37.38
CA LEU A 71 11.74 13.84 37.40
C LEU A 71 10.81 12.74 37.92
N LEU A 72 10.30 11.92 37.01
CA LEU A 72 9.29 10.90 37.30
C LEU A 72 9.85 9.50 37.07
N ARG A 73 9.70 8.59 38.05
CA ARG A 73 10.15 7.20 37.93
C ARG A 73 9.06 6.23 38.37
N GLY A 74 8.73 5.25 37.52
CA GLY A 74 7.79 4.17 37.85
C GLY A 74 8.40 3.12 38.78
N GLU A 75 9.63 2.70 38.43
CA GLU A 75 10.50 1.72 39.10
C GLU A 75 10.19 0.25 38.78
N SER A 76 9.10 -0.33 39.25
CA SER A 76 8.84 -1.76 39.05
C SER A 76 7.36 -2.02 38.85
N TRP A 77 7.06 -2.94 37.91
CA TRP A 77 5.72 -3.25 37.41
C TRP A 77 5.25 -2.23 36.39
N ASN A 78 4.07 -2.45 35.83
CA ASN A 78 3.58 -1.68 34.69
C ASN A 78 3.02 -0.34 35.15
N ASP A 79 3.70 0.74 34.81
CA ASP A 79 3.38 2.10 35.21
C ASP A 79 2.78 2.94 34.07
N THR A 80 2.06 4.00 34.42
CA THR A 80 1.60 5.03 33.48
C THR A 80 2.07 6.39 33.99
N ILE A 81 2.93 7.05 33.23
CA ILE A 81 3.61 8.28 33.63
C ILE A 81 3.34 9.38 32.60
N SER A 82 2.94 10.56 33.06
CA SER A 82 2.82 11.78 32.25
C SER A 82 3.68 12.87 32.84
N GLY A 83 4.58 13.45 32.04
CA GLY A 83 5.37 14.64 32.37
C GLY A 83 4.46 15.85 32.53
N GLY A 84 3.98 16.40 31.42
CA GLY A 84 3.04 17.52 31.43
C GLY A 84 3.56 18.69 30.60
N ASP A 85 3.53 19.91 31.15
CA ASP A 85 4.17 21.08 30.56
C ASP A 85 5.55 21.27 31.22
N GLY A 86 6.66 21.30 30.49
CA GLY A 86 8.02 21.45 31.03
C GLY A 86 9.00 20.49 30.35
N ASP A 87 10.29 20.65 30.62
CA ASP A 87 11.31 19.74 30.08
C ASP A 87 11.47 18.55 31.06
N ASP A 88 10.73 17.47 30.82
CA ASP A 88 10.56 16.38 31.78
C ASP A 88 11.56 15.22 31.60
N THR A 89 11.87 14.51 32.68
CA THR A 89 12.67 13.28 32.67
C THR A 89 11.86 12.12 33.23
N LEU A 90 11.51 11.17 32.37
CA LEU A 90 10.69 10.00 32.70
C LEU A 90 11.51 8.70 32.61
N ASP A 91 11.33 7.80 33.58
CA ASP A 91 11.95 6.47 33.66
C ASP A 91 10.90 5.43 34.05
N GLY A 92 10.54 4.53 33.13
CA GLY A 92 9.50 3.52 33.35
C GLY A 92 9.95 2.53 34.42
N GLY A 93 11.06 1.84 34.14
CA GLY A 93 11.74 1.00 35.13
C GLY A 93 11.81 -0.45 34.67
N ASN A 94 11.01 -1.35 35.26
CA ASN A 94 10.97 -2.73 34.80
C ASN A 94 9.52 -3.11 34.56
N SER A 95 9.28 -3.99 33.59
CA SER A 95 7.96 -4.39 33.10
C SER A 95 7.44 -3.39 32.06
N ASN A 96 6.17 -3.52 31.68
CA ASN A 96 5.66 -2.85 30.50
C ASN A 96 5.03 -1.51 30.88
N ASP A 97 5.67 -0.41 30.51
CA ASP A 97 5.31 0.93 30.94
C ASP A 97 4.70 1.78 29.80
N LEU A 98 3.91 2.79 30.18
CA LEU A 98 3.34 3.78 29.27
C LEU A 98 3.75 5.19 29.70
N LEU A 99 4.58 5.85 28.88
CA LEU A 99 5.21 7.13 29.21
C LEU A 99 4.81 8.21 28.19
N PHE A 100 4.39 9.36 28.70
CA PHE A 100 4.06 10.55 27.91
C PHE A 100 4.90 11.74 28.40
N GLY A 101 5.70 12.36 27.53
CA GLY A 101 6.45 13.57 27.84
C GLY A 101 5.51 14.75 28.02
N GLY A 102 4.91 15.23 26.93
CA GLY A 102 3.89 16.26 26.94
C GLY A 102 4.30 17.45 26.09
N VAL A 103 4.53 18.59 26.71
CA VAL A 103 4.98 19.83 26.06
C VAL A 103 6.29 20.26 26.70
N GLY A 104 7.36 20.32 25.91
CA GLY A 104 8.71 20.64 26.35
C GLY A 104 9.70 19.67 25.71
N ASP A 105 10.99 19.87 25.95
CA ASP A 105 12.03 18.99 25.42
C ASP A 105 12.26 17.83 26.41
N ASP A 106 11.60 16.70 26.19
CA ASP A 106 11.50 15.61 27.16
C ASP A 106 12.58 14.52 26.98
N SER A 107 12.94 13.87 28.08
CA SER A 107 13.83 12.70 28.10
C SER A 107 13.10 11.48 28.68
N ILE A 108 12.76 10.53 27.82
CA ILE A 108 11.92 9.38 28.16
C ILE A 108 12.71 8.07 28.03
N ASN A 109 12.69 7.26 29.09
CA ASN A 109 13.40 5.98 29.16
C ASN A 109 12.44 4.85 29.55
N GLY A 110 12.19 3.88 28.66
CA GLY A 110 11.35 2.70 28.94
C GLY A 110 12.03 1.71 29.88
N ALA A 111 13.29 1.40 29.54
CA ALA A 111 14.25 0.58 30.27
C ALA A 111 14.16 -0.95 30.01
N SER A 112 13.20 -1.69 30.55
CA SER A 112 13.20 -3.15 30.38
C SER A 112 11.81 -3.72 30.24
N ASP A 113 11.67 -4.63 29.27
CA ASP A 113 10.42 -5.25 28.83
C ASP A 113 9.70 -4.37 27.80
N TYR A 114 8.38 -4.48 27.62
CA TYR A 114 7.70 -3.89 26.45
C TYR A 114 7.10 -2.54 26.79
N ASP A 115 7.74 -1.46 26.35
CA ASP A 115 7.34 -0.10 26.71
C ASP A 115 6.65 0.66 25.56
N THR A 116 5.86 1.66 25.92
CA THR A 116 5.29 2.63 24.96
C THR A 116 5.66 4.04 25.40
N LEU A 117 6.40 4.75 24.55
CA LEU A 117 6.95 6.07 24.79
C LEU A 117 6.40 7.05 23.77
N ILE A 118 5.92 8.20 24.23
CA ILE A 118 5.39 9.29 23.41
C ILE A 118 5.97 10.60 23.93
N GLY A 119 6.79 11.32 23.16
CA GLY A 119 7.39 12.59 23.63
C GLY A 119 6.37 13.73 23.56
N GLY A 120 6.00 14.17 22.37
CA GLY A 120 4.79 14.98 22.16
C GLY A 120 5.03 16.29 21.44
N GLN A 121 5.41 17.35 22.16
CA GLN A 121 5.72 18.65 21.58
C GLN A 121 7.04 19.14 22.14
N GLY A 122 8.07 19.19 21.31
CA GLY A 122 9.38 19.71 21.70
C GLY A 122 10.44 18.91 20.97
N ASP A 123 11.70 19.12 21.31
CA ASP A 123 12.79 18.29 20.79
C ASP A 123 13.05 17.14 21.79
N ASP A 124 12.42 15.98 21.55
CA ASP A 124 12.33 14.89 22.50
C ASP A 124 13.40 13.80 22.31
N ASN A 125 13.80 13.14 23.39
CA ASN A 125 14.72 11.99 23.37
C ASN A 125 14.09 10.75 24.03
N LEU A 126 13.73 9.77 23.20
CA LEU A 126 13.08 8.52 23.60
C LEU A 126 14.03 7.34 23.49
N ILE A 127 14.13 6.53 24.54
CA ILE A 127 15.01 5.34 24.61
C ILE A 127 14.24 4.13 25.16
N GLY A 128 14.07 3.08 24.35
CA GLY A 128 13.46 1.79 24.76
C GLY A 128 14.40 0.96 25.64
N ASN A 129 15.64 0.77 25.18
CA ASN A 129 16.71 -0.08 25.73
C ASN A 129 16.55 -1.58 25.46
N THR A 130 15.76 -2.31 26.24
CA THR A 130 15.63 -3.77 26.06
C THR A 130 14.16 -4.11 26.11
N GLY A 131 13.62 -4.72 25.07
CA GLY A 131 12.18 -4.76 24.96
C GLY A 131 11.72 -5.04 23.56
N HIS A 132 10.42 -5.00 23.33
CA HIS A 132 9.91 -4.68 21.99
C HIS A 132 9.08 -3.44 22.20
N ASP A 133 9.69 -2.30 21.92
CA ASP A 133 9.25 -1.00 22.38
C ASP A 133 8.56 -0.23 21.26
N TRP A 134 7.62 0.62 21.64
CA TRP A 134 6.93 1.53 20.74
C TRP A 134 7.33 2.96 21.09
N LEU A 135 8.05 3.62 20.19
CA LEU A 135 8.51 5.00 20.36
C LEU A 135 7.85 5.87 19.29
N VAL A 136 7.14 6.91 19.71
CA VAL A 136 6.39 7.78 18.80
C VAL A 136 6.65 9.24 19.13
N ASP A 137 7.20 9.98 18.16
CA ASP A 137 7.26 11.44 18.25
C ASP A 137 7.25 12.12 16.89
N THR A 138 6.25 12.95 16.62
CA THR A 138 6.02 13.51 15.28
C THR A 138 6.20 15.03 15.23
N ARG A 139 6.79 15.66 16.24
CA ARG A 139 6.98 17.13 16.27
C ARG A 139 8.34 17.47 16.85
N GLY A 140 9.01 18.47 16.27
CA GLY A 140 10.33 18.91 16.73
C GLY A 140 11.47 18.05 16.16
N ASP A 141 12.70 18.32 16.60
CA ASP A 141 13.90 17.58 16.20
C ASP A 141 14.18 16.46 17.22
N ASN A 142 13.68 15.25 16.97
CA ASN A 142 13.64 14.16 17.96
C ASN A 142 14.76 13.14 17.79
N THR A 143 15.05 12.40 18.87
CA THR A 143 15.90 11.22 18.86
C THR A 143 15.17 10.02 19.43
N LEU A 144 14.96 8.99 18.62
CA LEU A 144 14.32 7.73 19.01
C LEU A 144 15.33 6.58 18.93
N ARG A 145 15.48 5.82 20.01
CA ARG A 145 16.42 4.69 20.10
C ARG A 145 15.71 3.45 20.65
N GLY A 146 15.51 2.43 19.81
CA GLY A 146 14.89 1.16 20.22
C GLY A 146 15.78 0.40 21.19
N GLY A 147 16.95 -0.03 20.69
CA GLY A 147 17.96 -0.71 21.50
C GLY A 147 18.03 -2.19 21.18
N PHE A 148 17.65 -3.04 22.12
CA PHE A 148 17.64 -4.49 21.95
C PHE A 148 16.21 -5.02 21.88
N GLY A 149 15.92 -5.69 20.77
CA GLY A 149 14.68 -6.38 20.51
C GLY A 149 14.02 -5.80 19.29
N GLN A 150 12.76 -6.15 19.03
CA GLN A 150 12.06 -5.74 17.82
C GLN A 150 11.23 -4.49 18.12
N ASP A 151 11.75 -3.34 17.74
CA ASP A 151 11.20 -2.06 18.14
C ASP A 151 10.44 -1.39 16.97
N VAL A 152 9.50 -0.53 17.32
CA VAL A 152 8.73 0.30 16.37
C VAL A 152 8.98 1.76 16.70
N LEU A 153 9.63 2.48 15.79
CA LEU A 153 9.96 3.90 15.93
C LEU A 153 9.20 4.69 14.86
N ILE A 154 8.45 5.71 15.27
CA ILE A 154 7.62 6.51 14.37
C ILE A 154 7.91 7.99 14.62
N SER A 155 8.46 8.66 13.60
CA SER A 155 8.61 10.13 13.58
C SER A 155 7.73 10.85 12.56
N ALA A 156 7.15 10.13 11.61
CA ALA A 156 6.27 10.73 10.61
C ALA A 156 4.78 10.75 11.04
N GLY A 157 4.12 11.91 10.89
CA GLY A 157 2.75 12.18 11.35
C GLY A 157 1.66 12.31 10.27
N ASP A 158 1.96 12.06 8.99
CA ASP A 158 0.98 12.19 7.90
C ASP A 158 0.94 10.93 7.03
N PHE A 159 0.13 9.95 7.43
CA PHE A 159 -0.24 8.87 6.53
C PHE A 159 -1.58 9.27 5.87
N PRO A 160 -1.64 9.35 4.53
CA PRO A 160 -2.82 9.86 3.84
C PRO A 160 -4.09 9.07 4.20
N ASP A 161 -5.09 9.78 4.73
CA ASP A 161 -6.39 9.28 5.22
C ASP A 161 -7.36 8.82 4.09
N ASP A 162 -6.88 8.42 2.90
CA ASP A 162 -7.76 8.14 1.74
C ASP A 162 -7.72 6.73 1.13
N ALA A 163 -6.86 5.83 1.60
CA ALA A 163 -6.95 4.42 1.26
C ALA A 163 -6.96 3.57 2.53
N SER A 164 -8.09 2.89 2.78
CA SER A 164 -8.20 1.81 3.78
C SER A 164 -7.33 0.58 3.47
N GLY A 165 -6.21 0.77 2.77
CA GLY A 165 -5.27 -0.24 2.30
C GLY A 165 -3.79 0.20 2.24
N SER A 166 -3.44 1.49 2.42
CA SER A 166 -2.03 1.93 2.40
C SER A 166 -1.36 1.99 3.80
N LEU A 167 -2.15 1.82 4.86
CA LEU A 167 -1.65 1.52 6.21
C LEU A 167 -1.63 0.01 6.50
N SER A 168 -1.78 -0.85 5.49
CA SER A 168 -1.93 -2.31 5.64
C SER A 168 -0.65 -3.03 6.08
N THR A 169 0.50 -2.39 5.95
CA THR A 169 1.84 -2.91 6.24
C THR A 169 2.40 -2.48 7.61
N LEU A 170 2.10 -1.23 8.04
CA LEU A 170 2.22 -0.85 9.46
C LEU A 170 1.04 -1.37 10.30
N TYR A 171 -0.01 -1.90 9.65
CA TYR A 171 -0.84 -2.96 10.22
C TYR A 171 0.02 -4.21 10.25
N VAL A 172 0.81 -4.36 11.31
CA VAL A 172 1.30 -5.67 11.72
C VAL A 172 0.13 -6.63 11.66
N ASP A 173 0.15 -7.53 10.66
CA ASP A 173 -0.96 -8.35 10.21
C ASP A 173 -1.83 -8.86 11.39
N TRP A 174 -2.94 -8.16 11.62
CA TRP A 174 -3.82 -8.44 12.74
C TRP A 174 -4.78 -9.62 12.44
N GLU A 175 -4.94 -10.04 11.18
CA GLU A 175 -5.93 -11.08 10.80
C GLU A 175 -5.37 -12.32 10.08
N SER A 176 -4.17 -12.31 9.49
CA SER A 176 -3.67 -13.42 8.65
C SER A 176 -2.59 -14.31 9.29
N GLY A 177 -2.18 -14.01 10.53
CA GLY A 177 -1.62 -15.00 11.44
C GLY A 177 -0.10 -15.19 11.35
N PHE A 178 0.59 -14.35 12.12
CA PHE A 178 1.87 -14.69 12.76
C PHE A 178 1.70 -15.95 13.65
N THR A 179 1.97 -17.14 13.10
CA THR A 179 1.98 -18.39 13.87
C THR A 179 3.35 -18.73 14.47
N ASP A 180 4.33 -17.82 14.48
CA ASP A 180 5.57 -18.04 15.24
C ASP A 180 6.19 -16.82 15.96
N LEU A 181 5.46 -15.71 16.13
CA LEU A 181 5.81 -14.67 17.10
C LEU A 181 4.66 -14.49 18.09
N THR A 182 4.74 -15.13 19.25
CA THR A 182 3.80 -14.88 20.35
C THR A 182 4.44 -14.01 21.43
N PRO A 183 4.06 -12.72 21.55
CA PRO A 183 4.09 -12.00 22.82
C PRO A 183 2.65 -11.86 23.34
N ARG A 184 2.29 -12.69 24.31
CA ARG A 184 0.98 -12.66 24.95
C ARG A 184 1.05 -11.79 26.22
N SER A 185 0.65 -10.51 26.14
CA SER A 185 -0.32 -9.82 27.05
C SER A 185 -0.18 -8.27 27.16
N GLN A 186 -0.42 -7.55 26.05
CA GLN A 186 -1.17 -6.28 25.82
C GLN A 186 -1.16 -5.14 26.90
N PRO A 187 -0.99 -3.86 26.51
CA PRO A 187 -1.92 -3.08 25.63
C PRO A 187 -1.25 -2.62 24.31
N LEU A 188 -1.90 -2.14 23.24
CA LEU A 188 -3.15 -1.36 23.08
C LEU A 188 -4.28 -2.06 22.30
N LYS A 189 -5.51 -1.77 22.75
CA LYS A 189 -6.63 -1.41 21.87
C LYS A 189 -7.38 -0.24 22.50
N PHE A 190 -7.85 0.70 21.71
CA PHE A 190 -9.28 0.64 21.35
C PHE A 190 -9.69 1.42 20.10
N GLU A 191 -9.28 2.67 19.92
CA GLU A 191 -9.68 3.52 18.78
C GLU A 191 -8.61 4.63 18.56
N ALA A 192 -7.43 4.51 19.21
CA ALA A 192 -6.56 5.63 19.59
C ALA A 192 -5.25 5.79 18.79
N VAL A 193 -4.90 4.84 17.91
CA VAL A 193 -3.94 5.14 16.83
C VAL A 193 -4.59 6.08 15.78
N ALA A 194 -5.93 6.17 15.76
CA ALA A 194 -6.71 6.98 14.81
C ALA A 194 -6.63 8.51 14.98
N LEU A 195 -5.68 9.05 15.77
CA LEU A 195 -5.53 10.50 15.98
C LEU A 195 -4.08 11.00 15.84
N VAL A 196 -3.08 10.12 15.73
CA VAL A 196 -1.66 10.54 15.66
C VAL A 196 -1.27 10.98 14.23
N LEU A 197 -2.09 10.66 13.22
CA LEU A 197 -1.76 10.88 11.81
C LEU A 197 -2.46 12.11 11.20
N GLY A 198 -2.67 13.14 12.03
CA GLY A 198 -3.60 14.23 11.71
C GLY A 198 -2.97 15.60 11.49
N GLN A 199 -1.66 15.76 11.56
CA GLN A 199 -0.99 17.05 11.37
C GLN A 199 0.30 16.82 10.61
N GLU A 200 0.54 17.70 9.62
CA GLU A 200 1.75 17.79 8.82
C GLU A 200 2.99 17.54 9.69
N ASP A 201 3.89 16.68 9.22
CA ASP A 201 5.28 16.73 9.63
C ASP A 201 5.77 18.16 9.30
N THR A 202 5.81 18.99 10.33
CA THR A 202 6.35 20.33 10.25
C THR A 202 7.80 20.32 10.69
N SER A 203 8.67 19.75 9.86
CA SER A 203 10.06 20.17 9.68
C SER A 203 11.05 19.85 10.82
N GLY A 204 10.84 18.72 11.50
CA GLY A 204 11.89 18.12 12.33
C GLY A 204 13.00 17.49 11.49
N ALA A 205 14.23 17.46 11.98
CA ALA A 205 15.27 16.57 11.47
C ALA A 205 15.50 15.45 12.49
N ASP A 206 14.65 14.44 12.44
CA ASP A 206 14.63 13.37 13.43
C ASP A 206 15.77 12.37 13.22
N VAL A 207 16.17 11.72 14.31
CA VAL A 207 17.17 10.65 14.31
C VAL A 207 16.58 9.38 14.92
N LEU A 208 16.45 8.34 14.11
CA LEU A 208 15.94 7.03 14.51
C LEU A 208 17.07 6.01 14.49
N ASP A 209 17.14 5.16 15.51
CA ASP A 209 18.14 4.10 15.69
C ASP A 209 17.44 2.86 16.23
N GLY A 210 17.15 1.89 15.36
CA GLY A 210 16.48 0.62 15.73
C GLY A 210 17.35 -0.18 16.70
N GLY A 211 18.60 -0.38 16.31
CA GLY A 211 19.66 -0.85 17.19
C GLY A 211 20.03 -2.30 16.91
N SER A 212 19.33 -3.26 17.50
CA SER A 212 19.64 -4.68 17.37
C SER A 212 18.38 -5.50 17.34
N SER A 213 18.29 -6.37 16.32
CA SER A 213 17.18 -7.25 15.94
C SER A 213 16.45 -6.70 14.72
N TRP A 214 15.17 -7.00 14.55
CA TRP A 214 14.42 -6.60 13.37
C TRP A 214 13.51 -5.47 13.80
N ASP A 215 13.78 -4.28 13.31
CA ASP A 215 13.11 -3.06 13.73
C ASP A 215 12.27 -2.46 12.60
N ALA A 216 11.25 -1.69 12.95
CA ALA A 216 10.43 -0.93 12.01
C ALA A 216 10.58 0.56 12.29
N LEU A 217 11.07 1.31 11.31
CA LEU A 217 11.34 2.74 11.43
C LEU A 217 10.50 3.50 10.40
N ALA A 218 9.59 4.35 10.87
CA ALA A 218 8.75 5.21 10.04
C ALA A 218 9.18 6.68 10.16
N PHE A 219 9.63 7.27 9.05
CA PHE A 219 10.25 8.60 9.04
C PHE A 219 10.01 9.35 7.72
N GLY A 220 10.28 10.65 7.74
CA GLY A 220 9.96 11.59 6.67
C GLY A 220 11.18 12.27 6.05
N ALA A 221 10.91 13.38 5.37
CA ALA A 221 11.91 14.14 4.64
C ALA A 221 12.83 14.92 5.59
N GLY A 222 14.14 14.67 5.51
CA GLY A 222 15.15 15.32 6.35
C GLY A 222 15.60 14.50 7.54
N ASP A 223 14.88 13.42 7.84
CA ASP A 223 15.20 12.49 8.92
C ASP A 223 16.37 11.59 8.57
N THR A 224 17.00 11.07 9.62
CA THR A 224 18.08 10.08 9.54
C THR A 224 17.69 8.83 10.30
N ALA A 225 17.60 7.71 9.60
CA ALA A 225 17.32 6.40 10.17
C ALA A 225 18.57 5.50 10.10
N THR A 226 18.81 4.78 11.19
CA THR A 226 19.79 3.71 11.31
C THR A 226 19.05 2.44 11.72
N GLY A 227 19.08 1.40 10.89
CA GLY A 227 18.46 0.11 11.24
C GLY A 227 19.25 -0.59 12.33
N GLY A 228 20.56 -0.66 12.16
CA GLY A 228 21.47 -1.31 13.07
C GLY A 228 21.82 -2.71 12.60
N ALA A 229 21.52 -3.73 13.40
CA ALA A 229 21.83 -5.11 13.05
C ALA A 229 20.56 -5.93 12.98
N GLY A 230 20.17 -6.36 11.79
CA GLY A 230 18.80 -6.80 11.62
C GLY A 230 18.44 -7.26 10.23
N GLY A 231 17.16 -7.52 10.05
CA GLY A 231 16.49 -7.26 8.79
C GLY A 231 15.45 -6.22 9.13
N ASP A 232 15.75 -4.96 8.84
CA ASP A 232 15.00 -3.80 9.30
C ASP A 232 14.06 -3.31 8.21
N THR A 233 12.92 -2.77 8.61
CA THR A 233 11.95 -2.18 7.68
C THR A 233 11.96 -0.67 7.81
N PHE A 234 12.32 0.02 6.73
CA PHE A 234 12.30 1.47 6.64
C PHE A 234 11.05 1.92 5.89
N ALA A 235 10.06 2.41 6.61
CA ALA A 235 8.85 3.01 6.05
C ALA A 235 9.08 4.51 5.84
N VAL A 236 9.29 4.91 4.58
CA VAL A 236 9.60 6.30 4.24
C VAL A 236 8.36 6.99 3.71
N VAL A 237 7.88 7.97 4.46
CA VAL A 237 6.67 8.71 4.11
C VAL A 237 7.04 9.91 3.26
N GLN A 238 6.53 9.93 2.02
CA GLN A 238 6.63 11.10 1.17
C GLN A 238 5.57 12.13 1.57
N HIS A 239 5.92 12.99 2.53
CA HIS A 239 5.20 14.24 2.70
C HIS A 239 5.42 15.11 1.45
N HIS A 240 4.44 15.96 1.11
CA HIS A 240 4.53 16.93 0.01
C HIS A 240 5.87 17.66 0.05
N LEU A 241 6.87 17.17 -0.70
CA LEU A 241 8.17 17.81 -0.88
C LEU A 241 7.93 19.15 -1.55
N LEU A 242 7.67 20.17 -0.73
CA LEU A 242 7.77 21.55 -1.16
C LEU A 242 9.21 21.73 -1.60
N SER A 243 9.44 22.53 -2.63
CA SER A 243 10.80 22.68 -3.16
C SER A 243 11.73 23.21 -2.06
N GLY A 244 12.64 22.39 -1.53
CA GLY A 244 13.65 22.81 -0.56
C GLY A 244 13.94 21.85 0.58
N ASP A 245 13.14 20.81 0.78
CA ASP A 245 13.32 19.86 1.90
C ASP A 245 14.58 18.99 1.68
N ALA A 246 15.21 18.59 2.79
CA ALA A 246 16.34 17.68 2.75
C ALA A 246 15.85 16.25 2.44
N PRO A 247 16.66 15.43 1.75
CA PRO A 247 16.30 14.03 1.53
C PRO A 247 16.32 13.26 2.85
N ALA A 248 15.47 12.24 2.95
CA ALA A 248 15.55 11.24 4.00
C ALA A 248 16.88 10.47 3.87
N THR A 249 17.45 10.03 4.99
CA THR A 249 18.74 9.32 5.00
C THR A 249 18.63 7.99 5.75
N ILE A 250 18.92 6.89 5.08
CA ILE A 250 19.21 5.60 5.71
C ILE A 250 20.73 5.48 5.80
N THR A 251 21.28 5.29 7.00
CA THR A 251 22.75 5.31 7.18
C THR A 251 23.41 3.97 6.92
N ASP A 252 22.67 2.90 7.10
CA ASP A 252 23.05 1.51 6.99
C ASP A 252 21.88 0.73 6.41
N TYR A 253 22.15 0.15 5.25
CA TYR A 253 21.26 -0.76 4.57
C TYR A 253 22.05 -2.04 4.28
N GLU A 254 21.43 -3.16 4.62
CA GLU A 254 21.96 -4.52 4.57
C GLU A 254 21.02 -5.39 3.72
N ASP A 255 21.52 -6.51 3.16
CA ASP A 255 20.74 -7.39 2.28
C ASP A 255 19.42 -7.93 2.88
N ALA A 256 19.27 -7.88 4.21
CA ALA A 256 18.08 -8.36 4.92
C ALA A 256 17.04 -7.24 5.17
N ASP A 257 17.40 -5.99 4.87
CA ASP A 257 16.56 -4.83 5.10
C ASP A 257 15.58 -4.62 3.95
N GLN A 258 14.48 -3.96 4.26
CA GLN A 258 13.42 -3.65 3.31
C GLN A 258 13.09 -2.17 3.39
N ILE A 259 12.83 -1.57 2.23
CA ILE A 259 12.32 -0.20 2.16
C ILE A 259 10.88 -0.26 1.69
N GLU A 260 10.00 0.35 2.47
CA GLU A 260 8.64 0.62 2.06
C GLU A 260 8.53 2.11 1.74
N TYR A 261 8.31 2.43 0.47
CA TYR A 261 8.22 3.82 0.03
C TYR A 261 6.74 4.22 -0.11
N MET A 262 6.28 5.10 0.77
CA MET A 262 4.88 5.51 0.85
C MET A 262 4.67 6.85 0.14
N TYR A 263 3.73 6.92 -0.80
CA TYR A 263 3.43 8.15 -1.56
C TYR A 263 1.93 8.50 -1.54
N SER A 264 1.60 9.76 -1.80
CA SER A 264 0.21 10.23 -1.88
C SER A 264 -0.35 10.07 -3.30
N VAL A 265 -1.49 9.39 -3.42
CA VAL A 265 -2.22 9.21 -4.71
C VAL A 265 -2.63 10.55 -5.34
N THR A 266 -2.71 11.63 -4.55
CA THR A 266 -3.10 12.96 -5.04
C THR A 266 -1.99 13.74 -5.75
N THR A 267 -0.72 13.38 -5.56
CA THR A 267 0.43 14.02 -6.22
C THR A 267 0.88 13.33 -7.51
N GLY A 268 0.24 12.21 -7.86
CA GLY A 268 0.76 11.25 -8.84
C GLY A 268 1.74 10.29 -8.18
N GLU A 269 1.97 9.16 -8.84
CA GLU A 269 2.90 8.12 -8.40
C GLU A 269 4.36 8.56 -8.56
N PRO A 270 5.29 7.97 -7.79
CA PRO A 270 6.67 8.41 -7.77
C PRO A 270 7.43 7.93 -9.03
N ASP A 271 8.12 8.84 -9.70
CA ASP A 271 9.05 8.56 -10.80
C ASP A 271 10.42 8.21 -10.20
N LEU A 272 10.49 7.03 -9.57
CA LEU A 272 11.66 6.58 -8.82
C LEU A 272 12.80 6.15 -9.75
N SER A 273 14.00 6.69 -9.50
CA SER A 273 15.22 6.24 -10.14
C SER A 273 16.38 6.13 -9.16
N ILE A 274 17.27 5.17 -9.42
CA ILE A 274 18.40 4.84 -8.56
C ILE A 274 19.72 5.33 -9.17
N GLU A 275 20.56 5.96 -8.37
CA GLU A 275 21.96 6.25 -8.68
C GLU A 275 22.88 5.63 -7.63
N HIS A 276 23.72 4.68 -8.04
CA HIS A 276 24.80 4.18 -7.19
C HIS A 276 25.97 5.16 -7.14
N THR A 277 26.47 5.40 -5.93
CA THR A 277 27.64 6.23 -5.65
C THR A 277 28.76 5.40 -5.02
N ASP A 278 29.94 5.99 -4.82
CA ASP A 278 31.05 5.32 -4.14
C ASP A 278 30.75 5.03 -2.64
N THR A 279 29.71 5.63 -2.07
CA THR A 279 29.40 5.61 -0.63
C THR A 279 28.00 5.08 -0.30
N GLY A 280 27.24 4.61 -1.29
CA GLY A 280 25.86 4.19 -1.11
C GLY A 280 24.99 4.45 -2.35
N VAL A 281 23.68 4.52 -2.16
CA VAL A 281 22.67 4.66 -3.21
C VAL A 281 21.84 5.93 -2.99
N ASN A 282 21.52 6.64 -4.07
CA ASN A 282 20.59 7.76 -4.05
C ASN A 282 19.31 7.36 -4.80
N LEU A 283 18.15 7.66 -4.21
CA LEU A 283 16.86 7.54 -4.89
C LEU A 283 16.36 8.93 -5.26
N TYR A 284 15.87 9.04 -6.49
CA TYR A 284 15.27 10.26 -7.00
C TYR A 284 13.81 10.01 -7.35
N ASP A 285 12.93 10.96 -7.05
CA ASP A 285 11.54 11.01 -7.52
C ASP A 285 11.35 12.24 -8.41
N GLY A 286 10.88 12.05 -9.65
CA GLY A 286 10.65 13.13 -10.61
C GLY A 286 11.92 13.96 -10.87
N GLY A 287 13.09 13.30 -10.79
CA GLY A 287 14.41 13.91 -10.92
C GLY A 287 14.90 14.72 -9.71
N LYS A 288 14.21 14.67 -8.56
CA LYS A 288 14.67 15.27 -7.29
C LYS A 288 15.20 14.17 -6.37
N LEU A 289 16.31 14.41 -5.68
CA LEU A 289 16.83 13.50 -4.67
C LEU A 289 15.85 13.45 -3.49
N VAL A 290 15.33 12.26 -3.17
CA VAL A 290 14.37 12.05 -2.08
C VAL A 290 14.93 11.20 -0.95
N MET A 291 15.84 10.27 -1.26
CA MET A 291 16.46 9.41 -0.27
C MET A 291 17.94 9.18 -0.56
N VAL A 292 18.75 9.14 0.49
CA VAL A 292 20.14 8.71 0.48
C VAL A 292 20.26 7.46 1.34
N ILE A 293 20.84 6.40 0.79
CA ILE A 293 21.01 5.11 1.45
C ILE A 293 22.51 4.81 1.56
N GLY A 294 23.02 4.63 2.77
CA GLY A 294 24.37 4.15 3.07
C GLY A 294 24.40 2.66 3.40
N GLY A 295 25.59 2.08 3.61
CA GLY A 295 25.75 0.68 4.00
C GLY A 295 26.32 -0.23 2.90
N ASP A 296 26.11 -1.54 3.04
CA ASP A 296 26.52 -2.54 2.05
C ASP A 296 25.43 -2.66 0.98
N THR A 297 25.37 -1.68 0.10
CA THR A 297 24.35 -1.60 -0.96
C THR A 297 24.75 -2.40 -2.22
N GLU A 298 25.57 -3.45 -2.07
CA GLU A 298 26.01 -4.26 -3.22
C GLU A 298 24.83 -5.02 -3.82
N GLY A 299 24.33 -4.53 -4.96
CA GLY A 299 23.23 -5.19 -5.67
C GLY A 299 21.84 -4.63 -5.34
N PHE A 300 21.76 -3.53 -4.58
CA PHE A 300 20.52 -2.80 -4.35
C PHE A 300 19.86 -2.39 -5.68
N THR A 301 18.56 -2.65 -5.82
CA THR A 301 17.72 -2.38 -7.00
C THR A 301 16.39 -1.75 -6.59
N LEU A 302 15.58 -1.34 -7.56
CA LEU A 302 14.22 -0.88 -7.26
C LEU A 302 13.35 -2.02 -6.69
N ASP A 303 13.68 -3.29 -6.96
CA ASP A 303 12.99 -4.47 -6.43
C ASP A 303 13.11 -4.59 -4.90
N ASP A 304 14.11 -3.93 -4.30
CA ASP A 304 14.29 -3.86 -2.84
C ASP A 304 13.35 -2.83 -2.18
N ILE A 305 12.55 -2.12 -2.99
CA ILE A 305 11.57 -1.13 -2.57
C ILE A 305 10.16 -1.69 -2.81
N SER A 306 9.45 -1.95 -1.72
CA SER A 306 8.03 -2.30 -1.80
C SER A 306 7.20 -1.04 -2.06
N LEU A 307 6.41 -1.06 -3.14
CA LEU A 307 5.41 -0.05 -3.48
C LEU A 307 4.03 -0.62 -3.16
N SER A 308 3.17 0.14 -2.46
CA SER A 308 1.89 -0.39 -1.98
C SER A 308 0.85 -0.56 -3.10
N SER A 309 0.70 -1.78 -3.64
CA SER A 309 -0.50 -2.42 -4.29
C SER A 309 -1.29 -1.71 -5.40
N VAL A 310 -0.97 -0.47 -5.77
CA VAL A 310 -1.44 0.19 -6.99
C VAL A 310 -0.27 1.00 -7.51
N VAL A 311 0.27 0.68 -8.68
CA VAL A 311 1.42 1.39 -9.25
C VAL A 311 1.00 2.02 -10.55
N THR A 312 1.02 3.35 -10.65
CA THR A 312 0.83 4.07 -11.93
C THR A 312 2.19 4.57 -12.45
N ALA A 313 2.74 3.99 -13.52
CA ALA A 313 4.01 4.41 -14.08
C ALA A 313 3.95 5.79 -14.75
N SER A 314 5.08 6.30 -15.19
CA SER A 314 5.21 7.62 -15.81
C SER A 314 4.71 7.60 -17.27
N ALA A 315 4.71 8.76 -17.94
CA ALA A 315 4.53 8.79 -19.41
C ALA A 315 5.84 8.48 -20.19
N GLY A 316 6.78 7.78 -19.54
CA GLY A 316 8.10 7.35 -20.03
C GLY A 316 8.12 5.90 -20.47
N SER A 317 9.28 5.30 -20.73
CA SER A 317 9.35 3.84 -20.99
C SER A 317 9.77 3.12 -19.70
N ASP A 318 8.85 2.38 -19.12
CA ASP A 318 8.94 1.85 -17.75
C ASP A 318 9.07 0.30 -17.74
N ASP A 319 9.71 -0.28 -16.71
CA ASP A 319 9.85 -1.74 -16.52
C ASP A 319 9.47 -2.06 -15.06
N LEU A 320 8.23 -2.50 -14.85
CA LEU A 320 7.64 -2.81 -13.54
C LEU A 320 7.50 -4.32 -13.33
N THR A 321 7.54 -4.75 -12.08
CA THR A 321 7.28 -6.13 -11.65
C THR A 321 6.55 -6.08 -10.32
N GLY A 322 5.42 -6.77 -10.26
CA GLY A 322 4.59 -6.98 -9.07
C GLY A 322 5.19 -8.01 -8.12
N GLY A 323 4.37 -8.43 -7.16
CA GLY A 323 4.71 -9.33 -6.07
C GLY A 323 3.96 -10.65 -6.15
N ALA A 324 3.69 -11.26 -4.99
CA ALA A 324 2.95 -12.52 -4.91
C ALA A 324 1.47 -12.32 -4.49
N GLU A 325 0.98 -11.08 -4.55
CA GLU A 325 -0.36 -10.68 -4.17
C GLU A 325 -1.11 -10.12 -5.39
N ASP A 326 -2.41 -9.84 -5.26
CA ASP A 326 -3.18 -9.23 -6.35
C ASP A 326 -2.73 -7.77 -6.59
N ASP A 327 -2.03 -7.51 -7.69
CA ASP A 327 -1.45 -6.20 -8.02
C ASP A 327 -2.26 -5.39 -9.04
N ALA A 328 -2.18 -4.07 -9.00
CA ALA A 328 -2.76 -3.19 -10.02
C ALA A 328 -1.72 -2.23 -10.62
N LEU A 329 -1.29 -2.48 -11.86
CA LEU A 329 -0.23 -1.74 -12.56
C LEU A 329 -0.82 -0.91 -13.72
N TYR A 330 -0.52 0.39 -13.78
CA TYR A 330 -1.04 1.34 -14.76
C TYR A 330 0.10 2.13 -15.43
N LEU A 331 0.58 1.73 -16.60
CA LEU A 331 1.84 2.23 -17.20
C LEU A 331 1.73 3.59 -17.94
N GLN A 332 0.53 4.17 -18.02
CA GLN A 332 0.23 5.44 -18.69
C GLN A 332 0.62 5.53 -20.16
N GLY A 333 1.86 5.84 -20.51
CA GLY A 333 2.24 5.92 -21.91
C GLY A 333 3.73 5.89 -22.07
N GLY A 334 4.24 5.32 -23.15
CA GLY A 334 5.57 4.77 -23.09
C GLY A 334 5.85 3.70 -24.10
N ASN A 335 6.79 2.83 -23.77
CA ASN A 335 6.89 1.51 -24.40
C ASN A 335 7.33 0.63 -23.25
N ASP A 336 6.36 0.09 -22.57
CA ASP A 336 6.50 -0.30 -21.19
C ASP A 336 6.59 -1.81 -21.05
N LYS A 337 7.04 -2.26 -19.89
CA LYS A 337 7.08 -3.67 -19.52
C LYS A 337 6.51 -3.81 -18.11
N ALA A 338 5.59 -4.75 -17.93
CA ALA A 338 5.02 -5.08 -16.63
C ALA A 338 4.89 -6.58 -16.45
N SER A 339 5.11 -7.06 -15.23
CA SER A 339 4.85 -8.45 -14.79
C SER A 339 4.03 -8.41 -13.50
N GLY A 340 2.95 -9.17 -13.39
CA GLY A 340 2.15 -9.30 -12.16
C GLY A 340 2.74 -10.33 -11.18
N GLU A 341 3.33 -11.40 -11.71
CA GLU A 341 3.92 -12.53 -10.97
C GLU A 341 2.88 -13.52 -10.39
N ASP A 342 2.73 -13.69 -9.07
CA ASP A 342 1.66 -14.56 -8.51
C ASP A 342 0.53 -13.65 -8.00
N GLY A 343 -0.74 -13.92 -8.30
CA GLY A 343 -1.83 -13.01 -7.92
C GLY A 343 -2.95 -13.00 -8.95
N ASN A 344 -4.07 -12.35 -8.65
CA ASN A 344 -5.07 -11.98 -9.67
C ASN A 344 -4.85 -10.51 -10.02
N ASP A 345 -4.01 -10.28 -11.02
CA ASP A 345 -3.43 -8.97 -11.27
C ASP A 345 -4.23 -8.17 -12.28
N THR A 346 -4.09 -6.85 -12.24
CA THR A 346 -4.68 -5.92 -13.20
C THR A 346 -3.60 -5.05 -13.82
N LEU A 347 -3.27 -5.27 -15.09
CA LEU A 347 -2.19 -4.58 -15.81
C LEU A 347 -2.77 -3.73 -16.95
N TYR A 348 -2.45 -2.44 -16.98
CA TYR A 348 -2.82 -1.49 -18.04
C TYR A 348 -1.56 -0.86 -18.65
N GLY A 349 -1.32 -1.04 -19.95
CA GLY A 349 -0.17 -0.48 -20.67
C GLY A 349 -0.33 1.00 -21.03
N GLY A 350 -1.50 1.39 -21.52
CA GLY A 350 -1.76 2.78 -21.89
C GLY A 350 -1.20 3.12 -23.29
N ASP A 351 -0.70 4.34 -23.51
CA ASP A 351 -0.25 4.78 -24.84
C ASP A 351 1.16 4.24 -25.15
N GLY A 352 1.36 3.24 -26.01
CA GLY A 352 2.73 2.76 -26.20
C GLY A 352 2.98 1.59 -27.13
N ARG A 353 4.09 0.90 -26.85
CA ARG A 353 4.30 -0.48 -27.30
C ARG A 353 4.68 -1.23 -26.06
N ASP A 354 3.70 -1.87 -25.48
CA ASP A 354 3.81 -2.36 -24.12
C ASP A 354 3.94 -3.89 -24.11
N THR A 355 4.58 -4.41 -23.08
CA THR A 355 4.78 -5.84 -22.86
C THR A 355 4.26 -6.18 -21.47
N LEU A 356 3.06 -6.75 -21.42
CA LEU A 356 2.37 -7.09 -20.17
C LEU A 356 2.40 -8.60 -19.95
N ASN A 357 2.79 -9.02 -18.75
CA ASN A 357 2.80 -10.40 -18.30
C ASN A 357 1.96 -10.54 -17.03
N GLY A 358 0.88 -11.32 -17.04
CA GLY A 358 0.05 -11.54 -15.85
C GLY A 358 0.82 -12.38 -14.84
N GLY A 359 1.04 -13.64 -15.18
CA GLY A 359 1.83 -14.56 -14.37
C GLY A 359 0.97 -15.74 -13.95
N ALA A 360 0.71 -15.90 -12.67
CA ALA A 360 -0.08 -16.99 -12.12
C ALA A 360 -1.26 -16.49 -11.28
N GLY A 361 -2.47 -16.84 -11.71
CA GLY A 361 -3.74 -16.45 -11.13
C GLY A 361 -4.64 -15.89 -12.23
N ASN A 362 -5.79 -15.33 -11.87
CA ASN A 362 -6.77 -14.90 -12.87
C ASN A 362 -6.60 -13.41 -13.16
N ASP A 363 -5.91 -13.10 -14.25
CA ASP A 363 -5.39 -11.76 -14.51
C ASP A 363 -6.26 -10.97 -15.50
N TRP A 364 -6.17 -9.64 -15.42
CA TRP A 364 -6.76 -8.71 -16.38
C TRP A 364 -5.67 -7.84 -17.01
N LEU A 365 -5.41 -8.05 -18.30
CA LEU A 365 -4.42 -7.30 -19.08
C LEU A 365 -5.11 -6.41 -20.13
N MET A 366 -4.71 -5.13 -20.19
CA MET A 366 -5.11 -4.16 -21.20
C MET A 366 -3.89 -3.49 -21.82
N GLY A 367 -3.67 -3.67 -23.12
CA GLY A 367 -2.57 -3.07 -23.88
C GLY A 367 -2.68 -1.55 -23.90
N GLY A 368 -3.74 -1.03 -24.51
CA GLY A 368 -4.00 0.40 -24.55
C GLY A 368 -3.90 0.93 -25.97
N ASP A 369 -3.28 2.08 -26.15
CA ASP A 369 -3.13 2.80 -27.42
C ASP A 369 -1.77 2.39 -28.03
N GLY A 370 -1.67 1.35 -28.87
CA GLY A 370 -0.34 0.79 -29.06
C GLY A 370 -0.14 -0.32 -30.07
N SER A 371 0.89 -1.12 -29.87
CA SER A 371 1.11 -2.36 -30.63
C SER A 371 1.74 -3.34 -29.69
N ASP A 372 0.91 -3.94 -28.87
CA ASP A 372 1.31 -4.43 -27.56
C ASP A 372 1.49 -5.95 -27.57
N THR A 373 2.11 -6.46 -26.52
CA THR A 373 2.30 -7.89 -26.29
C THR A 373 1.76 -8.22 -24.91
N LEU A 374 0.66 -8.97 -24.87
CA LEU A 374 -0.01 -9.39 -23.66
C LEU A 374 0.15 -10.91 -23.51
N ASN A 375 0.67 -11.34 -22.37
CA ASN A 375 0.83 -12.74 -22.02
C ASN A 375 0.21 -12.97 -20.63
N ALA A 376 -0.94 -13.63 -20.54
CA ALA A 376 -1.61 -13.72 -19.25
C ALA A 376 -1.02 -14.80 -18.35
N GLY A 377 -0.73 -15.99 -18.88
CA GLY A 377 0.13 -16.96 -18.19
C GLY A 377 -0.63 -18.20 -17.73
N THR A 378 -0.89 -18.36 -16.44
CA THR A 378 -1.70 -19.47 -15.92
C THR A 378 -2.87 -18.94 -15.10
N GLY A 379 -4.08 -19.41 -15.39
CA GLY A 379 -5.30 -18.99 -14.72
C GLY A 379 -6.38 -18.71 -15.75
N ASP A 380 -7.57 -18.33 -15.31
CA ASP A 380 -8.65 -17.95 -16.23
C ASP A 380 -8.59 -16.44 -16.45
N ASP A 381 -8.03 -16.01 -17.58
CA ASP A 381 -7.58 -14.63 -17.78
C ASP A 381 -8.45 -13.80 -18.73
N VAL A 382 -8.29 -12.48 -18.69
CA VAL A 382 -8.95 -11.52 -19.60
C VAL A 382 -7.93 -10.61 -20.27
N LEU A 383 -7.86 -10.65 -21.60
CA LEU A 383 -6.92 -9.83 -22.39
C LEU A 383 -7.65 -8.90 -23.35
N ASN A 384 -7.23 -7.63 -23.38
CA ASN A 384 -7.70 -6.63 -24.34
C ASN A 384 -6.53 -5.85 -24.94
N GLY A 385 -6.32 -5.94 -26.26
CA GLY A 385 -5.27 -5.18 -26.94
C GLY A 385 -5.54 -3.68 -26.99
N GLY A 386 -6.80 -3.25 -27.12
CA GLY A 386 -7.12 -1.87 -27.49
C GLY A 386 -7.40 -0.88 -26.36
N SER A 387 -7.43 0.41 -26.74
CA SER A 387 -7.48 1.63 -25.90
C SER A 387 -8.76 1.97 -25.14
N SER A 388 -9.74 1.06 -25.04
CA SER A 388 -11.03 1.39 -24.42
C SER A 388 -11.16 0.84 -22.99
N GLU A 389 -10.93 1.71 -22.01
CA GLU A 389 -10.95 1.42 -20.56
C GLU A 389 -12.30 0.95 -19.99
N PHE A 390 -13.41 1.06 -20.74
CA PHE A 390 -14.74 0.69 -20.22
C PHE A 390 -15.17 -0.68 -20.76
N PHE A 391 -14.65 -1.73 -20.14
CA PHE A 391 -14.97 -3.13 -20.44
C PHE A 391 -15.32 -3.90 -19.15
N ASP A 392 -16.63 -4.05 -18.88
CA ASP A 392 -17.10 -4.94 -17.81
C ASP A 392 -17.53 -6.29 -18.40
N VAL A 393 -16.81 -7.37 -18.07
CA VAL A 393 -17.26 -8.75 -18.31
C VAL A 393 -18.18 -9.19 -17.18
N TYR A 394 -19.49 -9.04 -17.36
CA TYR A 394 -20.45 -9.62 -16.42
C TYR A 394 -20.73 -11.09 -16.74
N TYR A 395 -20.24 -11.99 -15.87
CA TYR A 395 -20.72 -13.38 -15.81
C TYR A 395 -22.12 -13.43 -15.20
N TRP A 396 -23.17 -13.58 -16.01
CA TRP A 396 -24.51 -13.93 -15.51
C TRP A 396 -24.86 -15.40 -15.78
N SER A 397 -24.91 -16.21 -14.72
CA SER A 397 -25.55 -17.52 -14.77
C SER A 397 -27.09 -17.37 -14.66
N TYR A 398 -27.78 -17.27 -15.80
CA TYR A 398 -29.18 -17.68 -15.85
C TYR A 398 -29.23 -19.14 -16.24
N SER A 399 -29.64 -20.00 -15.31
CA SER A 399 -29.83 -21.43 -15.52
C SER A 399 -30.75 -21.71 -16.72
N ASN A 400 -30.16 -21.86 -17.92
CA ASN A 400 -30.87 -22.22 -19.13
C ASN A 400 -30.68 -23.73 -19.37
N PRO A 401 -31.74 -24.57 -19.41
CA PRO A 401 -31.62 -26.03 -19.40
C PRO A 401 -31.03 -26.65 -20.68
N ASN A 402 -30.61 -25.85 -21.65
CA ASN A 402 -30.18 -26.32 -22.97
C ASN A 402 -28.67 -26.12 -23.23
N GLY A 403 -27.89 -25.75 -22.22
CA GLY A 403 -26.43 -25.69 -22.26
C GLY A 403 -25.90 -24.67 -23.25
N PHE A 404 -25.82 -23.42 -22.82
CA PHE A 404 -24.82 -22.40 -23.18
C PHE A 404 -24.95 -21.30 -22.13
N ASP A 405 -23.86 -21.00 -21.42
CA ASP A 405 -23.78 -19.83 -20.56
C ASP A 405 -23.67 -18.59 -21.45
N SER A 406 -24.53 -17.61 -21.23
CA SER A 406 -24.52 -16.36 -21.99
C SER A 406 -23.53 -15.40 -21.35
N VAL A 407 -22.37 -15.22 -21.96
CA VAL A 407 -21.50 -14.06 -21.69
C VAL A 407 -22.16 -12.85 -22.34
N ASP A 408 -22.81 -11.99 -21.54
CA ASP A 408 -23.38 -10.73 -22.01
C ASP A 408 -22.40 -9.62 -21.60
N ILE A 409 -21.51 -9.25 -22.53
CA ILE A 409 -20.67 -8.06 -22.38
C ILE A 409 -21.58 -6.83 -22.52
N ILE A 410 -21.80 -6.13 -21.41
CA ILE A 410 -22.49 -4.84 -21.39
C ILE A 410 -21.42 -3.76 -21.62
N MET A 411 -21.39 -3.21 -22.83
CA MET A 411 -20.66 -1.97 -23.09
C MET A 411 -21.52 -0.82 -22.57
N GLU A 412 -21.26 -0.35 -21.35
CA GLU A 412 -21.86 0.90 -20.88
C GLU A 412 -21.21 2.08 -21.64
N HIS A 413 -22.02 3.09 -21.97
CA HIS A 413 -21.56 4.37 -22.56
C HIS A 413 -20.89 4.34 -23.95
N ASN A 414 -21.66 4.27 -25.04
CA ASN A 414 -21.32 4.82 -26.38
C ASN A 414 -19.91 4.52 -26.95
N ASN A 415 -19.23 3.49 -26.44
CA ASN A 415 -17.77 3.40 -26.45
C ASN A 415 -17.26 2.61 -27.65
N GLN A 416 -16.41 3.29 -28.41
CA GLN A 416 -15.58 2.73 -29.45
C GLN A 416 -14.51 1.88 -28.77
N VAL A 417 -14.45 0.57 -29.04
CA VAL A 417 -13.24 -0.22 -28.74
C VAL A 417 -12.23 0.22 -29.79
N GLY A 418 -11.42 1.24 -29.49
CA GLY A 418 -10.34 1.65 -30.37
C GLY A 418 -9.50 0.41 -30.71
N THR A 419 -9.40 0.09 -31.99
CA THR A 419 -8.37 -0.85 -32.46
C THR A 419 -7.26 0.06 -32.92
N ASP A 420 -6.19 0.12 -32.18
CA ASP A 420 -4.96 0.82 -32.52
C ASP A 420 -3.84 -0.21 -32.66
N GLY A 421 -2.86 0.16 -33.49
CA GLY A 421 -1.79 -0.70 -33.99
C GLY A 421 -2.12 -2.19 -34.21
N THR A 422 -1.21 -3.05 -33.79
CA THR A 422 -1.26 -4.50 -34.04
C THR A 422 -0.77 -5.22 -32.79
N ASP A 423 -1.68 -5.89 -32.10
CA ASP A 423 -1.39 -6.50 -30.81
C ASP A 423 -1.15 -8.01 -30.91
N LEU A 424 -0.42 -8.54 -29.93
CA LEU A 424 -0.23 -9.97 -29.72
C LEU A 424 -0.82 -10.35 -28.36
N LEU A 425 -1.91 -11.13 -28.38
CA LEU A 425 -2.58 -11.62 -27.18
C LEU A 425 -2.33 -13.12 -27.04
N ASN A 426 -1.81 -13.53 -25.89
CA ASN A 426 -1.58 -14.93 -25.53
C ASN A 426 -2.23 -15.23 -24.17
N GLY A 427 -3.29 -16.05 -24.17
CA GLY A 427 -4.00 -16.46 -22.96
C GLY A 427 -3.10 -17.33 -22.08
N GLY A 428 -2.68 -18.48 -22.60
CA GLY A 428 -1.71 -19.35 -21.93
C GLY A 428 -2.37 -20.64 -21.47
N TYR A 429 -2.48 -20.84 -20.16
CA TYR A 429 -3.15 -21.99 -19.57
C TYR A 429 -4.38 -21.55 -18.78
N GLY A 430 -5.54 -22.12 -19.06
CA GLY A 430 -6.80 -21.85 -18.37
C GLY A 430 -7.87 -21.44 -19.37
N ASP A 431 -9.07 -21.11 -18.88
CA ASP A 431 -10.20 -20.79 -19.74
C ASP A 431 -10.24 -19.27 -20.00
N ASP A 432 -9.60 -18.82 -21.08
CA ASP A 432 -9.29 -17.39 -21.27
C ASP A 432 -10.33 -16.63 -22.12
N VAL A 433 -10.40 -15.31 -21.91
CA VAL A 433 -11.21 -14.38 -22.71
C VAL A 433 -10.33 -13.38 -23.44
N LEU A 434 -10.27 -13.48 -24.77
CA LEU A 434 -9.43 -12.63 -25.61
C LEU A 434 -10.27 -11.69 -26.48
N LEU A 435 -10.05 -10.39 -26.34
CA LEU A 435 -10.65 -9.35 -27.17
C LEU A 435 -9.72 -9.03 -28.33
N VAL A 436 -10.10 -9.48 -29.52
CA VAL A 436 -9.27 -9.42 -30.71
C VAL A 436 -9.82 -8.36 -31.66
N GLY A 437 -9.10 -7.26 -31.77
CA GLY A 437 -9.34 -6.17 -32.68
C GLY A 437 -8.81 -6.43 -34.09
N ALA A 438 -8.98 -5.44 -34.97
CA ALA A 438 -8.52 -5.53 -36.35
C ALA A 438 -7.00 -5.38 -36.40
N GLY A 439 -6.31 -6.35 -37.01
CA GLY A 439 -4.84 -6.36 -37.11
C GLY A 439 -4.14 -7.19 -36.04
N ASP A 440 -4.86 -7.54 -34.97
CA ASP A 440 -4.31 -8.28 -33.83
C ASP A 440 -4.12 -9.76 -34.13
N THR A 441 -3.22 -10.37 -33.39
CA THR A 441 -2.98 -11.82 -33.38
C THR A 441 -3.28 -12.38 -32.00
N ALA A 442 -4.16 -13.38 -31.94
CA ALA A 442 -4.55 -14.05 -30.70
C ALA A 442 -4.15 -15.53 -30.72
N VAL A 443 -3.65 -15.99 -29.58
CA VAL A 443 -3.36 -17.37 -29.23
C VAL A 443 -4.13 -17.65 -27.94
N GLY A 444 -5.11 -18.55 -27.96
CA GLY A 444 -5.86 -18.92 -26.75
C GLY A 444 -4.95 -19.71 -25.81
N GLY A 445 -4.57 -20.91 -26.25
CA GLY A 445 -3.60 -21.74 -25.55
C GLY A 445 -4.24 -23.05 -25.14
N GLU A 446 -4.06 -23.45 -23.88
CA GLU A 446 -4.66 -24.65 -23.33
C GLU A 446 -5.89 -24.28 -22.47
N GLY A 447 -7.09 -24.69 -22.89
CA GLY A 447 -8.33 -24.45 -22.13
C GLY A 447 -9.53 -24.29 -23.04
N ASP A 448 -10.70 -24.01 -22.46
CA ASP A 448 -11.93 -23.69 -23.20
C ASP A 448 -12.00 -22.17 -23.47
N ASP A 449 -11.21 -21.69 -24.44
CA ASP A 449 -11.02 -20.24 -24.68
C ASP A 449 -12.21 -19.57 -25.37
N THR A 450 -12.41 -18.27 -25.13
CA THR A 450 -13.41 -17.45 -25.82
C THR A 450 -12.79 -16.25 -26.54
N PHE A 451 -12.89 -16.26 -27.87
CA PHE A 451 -12.42 -15.17 -28.73
C PHE A 451 -13.57 -14.22 -29.07
N PHE A 452 -13.45 -12.95 -28.65
CA PHE A 452 -14.31 -11.86 -29.07
C PHE A 452 -13.69 -11.10 -30.24
N LEU A 453 -14.20 -11.37 -31.44
CA LEU A 453 -13.77 -10.71 -32.66
C LEU A 453 -14.55 -9.40 -32.86
N ILE A 454 -13.83 -8.29 -32.92
CA ILE A 454 -14.42 -6.94 -33.04
C ILE A 454 -13.95 -6.29 -34.36
N ASP A 455 -14.87 -6.12 -35.32
CA ASP A 455 -14.62 -5.30 -36.53
C ASP A 455 -15.03 -3.85 -36.24
N HIS A 456 -14.06 -2.95 -36.06
CA HIS A 456 -14.35 -1.64 -35.49
C HIS A 456 -13.82 -0.41 -36.25
N ASP A 457 -12.70 -0.47 -36.97
CA ASP A 457 -12.10 0.77 -37.51
C ASP A 457 -12.40 1.04 -38.99
N GLY A 458 -12.98 0.07 -39.72
CA GLY A 458 -13.15 0.16 -41.16
C GLY A 458 -11.84 0.11 -41.95
N SER A 459 -10.73 -0.30 -41.32
CA SER A 459 -9.46 -0.60 -41.99
C SER A 459 -9.56 -1.88 -42.82
N ALA A 460 -8.50 -2.15 -43.56
CA ALA A 460 -8.36 -3.38 -44.34
C ALA A 460 -7.64 -4.49 -43.56
N ASP A 461 -7.23 -4.22 -42.33
CA ASP A 461 -6.51 -5.16 -41.49
C ASP A 461 -7.49 -6.17 -40.90
N ILE A 462 -7.02 -7.40 -40.72
CA ILE A 462 -7.84 -8.52 -40.25
C ILE A 462 -7.20 -9.10 -38.99
N ALA A 463 -8.04 -9.51 -38.05
CA ALA A 463 -7.60 -10.28 -36.90
C ALA A 463 -7.05 -11.64 -37.34
N VAL A 464 -6.08 -12.19 -36.61
CA VAL A 464 -5.56 -13.55 -36.80
C VAL A 464 -5.75 -14.34 -35.52
N VAL A 465 -6.35 -15.52 -35.62
CA VAL A 465 -6.40 -16.49 -34.52
C VAL A 465 -5.53 -17.68 -34.90
N GLU A 466 -4.45 -17.90 -34.15
CA GLU A 466 -3.41 -18.88 -34.48
C GLU A 466 -3.74 -20.28 -33.94
N ASP A 467 -4.25 -20.36 -32.72
CA ASP A 467 -4.55 -21.62 -32.02
C ASP A 467 -6.03 -21.62 -31.64
N PHE A 468 -6.86 -22.15 -32.54
CA PHE A 468 -8.30 -22.30 -32.30
C PHE A 468 -8.69 -23.76 -32.39
N ASN A 469 -9.20 -24.33 -31.30
CA ASN A 469 -9.74 -25.67 -31.22
C ASN A 469 -11.29 -25.66 -31.26
N PRO A 470 -11.93 -26.00 -32.40
CA PRO A 470 -13.39 -25.95 -32.53
C PRO A 470 -14.17 -26.99 -31.69
N SER A 471 -13.50 -27.83 -30.88
CA SER A 471 -14.17 -28.70 -29.92
C SER A 471 -14.20 -28.17 -28.48
N GLU A 472 -13.39 -27.17 -28.18
CA GLU A 472 -13.16 -26.61 -26.84
C GLU A 472 -13.55 -25.12 -26.87
N ASP A 473 -12.93 -24.38 -27.79
CA ASP A 473 -13.05 -22.94 -27.88
C ASP A 473 -14.37 -22.42 -28.46
N SER A 474 -14.69 -21.21 -28.03
CA SER A 474 -15.84 -20.42 -28.43
C SER A 474 -15.43 -19.21 -29.27
N LEU A 475 -16.24 -18.93 -30.28
CA LEU A 475 -16.05 -17.79 -31.18
C LEU A 475 -17.26 -16.87 -31.14
N VAL A 476 -17.02 -15.61 -30.74
CA VAL A 476 -18.05 -14.58 -30.70
C VAL A 476 -17.68 -13.46 -31.66
N VAL A 477 -18.53 -13.19 -32.64
CA VAL A 477 -18.35 -12.04 -33.55
C VAL A 477 -19.26 -10.90 -33.12
N LYS A 478 -18.66 -9.74 -32.87
CA LYS A 478 -19.34 -8.49 -32.54
C LYS A 478 -19.11 -7.45 -33.64
N TYR A 479 -20.17 -6.74 -34.00
CA TYR A 479 -20.14 -5.68 -35.01
C TYR A 479 -21.08 -4.52 -34.67
N TRP A 480 -20.78 -3.35 -35.23
CA TRP A 480 -21.59 -2.14 -35.10
C TRP A 480 -22.52 -1.95 -36.29
N GLY A 481 -23.79 -1.66 -36.04
CA GLY A 481 -24.75 -1.30 -37.08
C GLY A 481 -24.84 0.21 -37.30
N GLU A 482 -24.67 0.69 -38.54
CA GLU A 482 -25.04 2.06 -38.91
C GLU A 482 -26.55 2.16 -39.23
N GLY A 483 -27.32 2.91 -38.43
CA GLY A 483 -28.71 3.24 -38.79
C GLY A 483 -29.57 3.84 -37.69
N ALA A 484 -30.25 4.95 -38.00
CA ALA A 484 -31.27 5.56 -37.16
C ALA A 484 -32.63 4.87 -37.35
N SER A 485 -32.84 3.66 -36.82
CA SER A 485 -34.15 3.07 -36.46
C SER A 485 -34.07 1.56 -36.23
N PHE A 486 -35.11 1.02 -35.57
CA PHE A 486 -35.41 -0.37 -35.17
C PHE A 486 -35.34 -1.46 -36.28
N TYR A 487 -34.78 -1.15 -37.46
CA TYR A 487 -34.60 -2.04 -38.60
C TYR A 487 -33.16 -1.93 -39.13
N ILE A 488 -32.18 -2.32 -38.32
CA ILE A 488 -30.80 -2.49 -38.78
C ILE A 488 -30.77 -3.78 -39.62
N SER A 489 -30.29 -3.73 -40.86
CA SER A 489 -29.96 -4.95 -41.60
C SER A 489 -28.78 -5.61 -40.91
N ARG A 490 -28.97 -6.84 -40.40
CA ARG A 490 -27.85 -7.62 -39.85
C ARG A 490 -26.86 -7.87 -41.00
N PRO A 491 -25.58 -7.49 -40.87
CA PRO A 491 -24.55 -7.85 -41.83
C PRO A 491 -24.54 -9.36 -42.02
N GLU A 492 -24.27 -9.78 -43.25
CA GLU A 492 -24.10 -11.18 -43.62
C GLU A 492 -22.73 -11.64 -43.14
N LEU A 493 -22.69 -12.42 -42.05
CA LEU A 493 -21.49 -13.14 -41.65
C LEU A 493 -21.35 -14.39 -42.52
N THR A 494 -20.21 -14.51 -43.19
CA THR A 494 -19.83 -15.68 -43.98
C THR A 494 -18.52 -16.26 -43.48
N ALA A 495 -18.36 -17.57 -43.60
CA ALA A 495 -17.11 -18.27 -43.37
C ALA A 495 -16.72 -19.01 -44.66
N SER A 496 -15.47 -18.86 -45.07
CA SER A 496 -14.90 -19.54 -46.24
C SER A 496 -13.56 -20.16 -45.89
N VAL A 497 -12.99 -20.96 -46.78
CA VAL A 497 -11.64 -21.53 -46.61
C VAL A 497 -10.76 -21.03 -47.75
N ASN A 498 -9.62 -20.45 -47.40
CA ASN A 498 -8.68 -19.92 -48.38
C ASN A 498 -7.78 -21.03 -48.99
N ASP A 499 -6.89 -20.65 -49.91
CA ASP A 499 -6.01 -21.59 -50.60
C ASP A 499 -4.99 -22.28 -49.68
N ASP A 500 -4.69 -21.67 -48.53
CA ASP A 500 -3.78 -22.21 -47.51
C ASP A 500 -4.49 -23.16 -46.53
N GLY A 501 -5.82 -23.30 -46.64
CA GLY A 501 -6.61 -24.18 -45.79
C GLY A 501 -7.01 -23.55 -44.45
N TYR A 502 -7.05 -22.22 -44.35
CA TYR A 502 -7.48 -21.50 -43.16
C TYR A 502 -8.90 -20.95 -43.33
N THR A 503 -9.62 -20.82 -42.22
CA THR A 503 -10.97 -20.22 -42.24
C THR A 503 -10.85 -18.70 -42.31
N VAL A 504 -11.59 -18.09 -43.24
CA VAL A 504 -11.72 -16.64 -43.35
C VAL A 504 -13.15 -16.26 -43.02
N LEU A 505 -13.33 -15.43 -42.00
CA LEU A 505 -14.61 -14.81 -41.67
C LEU A 505 -14.73 -13.47 -42.39
N ALA A 506 -15.92 -13.21 -42.94
CA ALA A 506 -16.21 -11.96 -43.61
C ALA A 506 -17.59 -11.42 -43.23
N LEU A 507 -17.67 -10.10 -42.98
CA LEU A 507 -18.91 -9.35 -42.76
C LEU A 507 -19.25 -8.56 -44.03
N ASP A 508 -20.44 -8.81 -44.60
CA ASP A 508 -20.89 -8.19 -45.85
C ASP A 508 -19.87 -8.31 -47.02
N GLY A 509 -19.08 -9.40 -46.99
CA GLY A 509 -18.04 -9.69 -47.97
C GLY A 509 -16.71 -8.97 -47.76
N LYS A 510 -16.53 -8.24 -46.65
CA LYS A 510 -15.24 -7.75 -46.17
C LYS A 510 -14.66 -8.80 -45.22
N ASP A 511 -13.46 -9.29 -45.49
CA ASP A 511 -12.74 -10.18 -44.58
C ASP A 511 -12.42 -9.43 -43.28
N ILE A 512 -12.64 -10.08 -42.14
CA ILE A 512 -12.43 -9.50 -40.80
C ILE A 512 -11.49 -10.34 -39.94
N THR A 513 -11.42 -11.65 -40.18
CA THR A 513 -10.61 -12.56 -39.36
C THR A 513 -10.11 -13.74 -40.17
N LEU A 514 -8.85 -14.09 -39.97
CA LEU A 514 -8.24 -15.34 -40.43
C LEU A 514 -8.03 -16.26 -39.22
N ILE A 515 -8.71 -17.40 -39.20
CA ILE A 515 -8.50 -18.43 -38.18
C ILE A 515 -7.66 -19.53 -38.82
N LYS A 516 -6.49 -19.83 -38.24
CA LYS A 516 -5.56 -20.85 -38.77
C LYS A 516 -6.00 -22.30 -38.51
N THR A 517 -7.29 -22.49 -38.27
CA THR A 517 -7.98 -23.78 -38.18
C THR A 517 -9.16 -23.81 -39.14
N VAL A 518 -9.43 -24.98 -39.74
CA VAL A 518 -10.65 -25.20 -40.54
C VAL A 518 -11.84 -25.45 -39.62
N LEU A 519 -12.84 -24.57 -39.65
CA LEU A 519 -14.06 -24.76 -38.88
C LEU A 519 -14.96 -25.87 -39.48
N PRO A 520 -15.57 -26.74 -38.66
CA PRO A 520 -16.59 -27.67 -39.12
C PRO A 520 -17.77 -26.97 -39.80
N ALA A 521 -18.39 -27.61 -40.79
CA ALA A 521 -19.50 -27.01 -41.55
C ALA A 521 -20.74 -26.63 -40.72
N ASN A 522 -20.88 -27.16 -39.50
CA ASN A 522 -21.95 -26.85 -38.55
C ASN A 522 -21.44 -26.13 -37.29
N PHE A 523 -20.22 -25.59 -37.33
CA PHE A 523 -19.67 -24.84 -36.19
C PHE A 523 -20.58 -23.65 -35.90
N ASN A 524 -20.94 -23.48 -34.63
CA ASN A 524 -21.87 -22.44 -34.21
C ASN A 524 -21.08 -21.20 -33.84
N ILE A 525 -21.00 -20.24 -34.75
CA ILE A 525 -20.45 -18.91 -34.43
C ILE A 525 -21.52 -18.13 -33.68
N LEU A 526 -21.20 -17.71 -32.46
CA LEU A 526 -22.10 -16.90 -31.64
C LEU A 526 -22.09 -15.46 -32.18
N ASN A 527 -23.22 -15.02 -32.75
CA ASN A 527 -23.35 -13.68 -33.30
C ASN A 527 -24.16 -12.76 -32.38
N ALA A 528 -23.48 -11.80 -31.75
CA ALA A 528 -24.08 -10.78 -30.90
C ALA A 528 -24.15 -9.43 -31.62
N VAL A 529 -25.33 -8.79 -31.64
CA VAL A 529 -25.53 -7.46 -32.24
C VAL A 529 -25.47 -6.42 -31.13
N ILE A 530 -24.52 -5.48 -31.20
CA ILE A 530 -24.52 -4.30 -30.33
C ILE A 530 -25.44 -3.25 -30.96
N LEU A 531 -26.52 -2.91 -30.26
CA LEU A 531 -27.46 -1.88 -30.68
C LEU A 531 -26.98 -0.52 -30.16
N LYS A 532 -26.81 0.46 -31.05
CA LYS A 532 -26.57 1.86 -30.66
C LYS A 532 -27.80 2.42 -29.95
N THR A 533 -27.86 2.36 -28.63
CA THR A 533 -28.87 3.11 -27.85
C THR A 533 -28.42 4.56 -27.76
N TYR A 534 -29.10 5.42 -28.51
CA TYR A 534 -28.97 6.87 -28.36
C TYR A 534 -29.32 7.27 -26.92
N SER A 535 -28.32 7.70 -26.14
CA SER A 535 -28.53 8.53 -24.96
C SER A 535 -28.56 10.00 -25.40
N GLU A 536 -29.64 10.41 -26.05
CA GLU A 536 -30.06 11.82 -26.03
C GLU A 536 -31.56 11.86 -25.72
N LEU A 537 -31.89 11.96 -24.43
CA LEU A 537 -33.08 12.66 -23.93
C LEU A 537 -32.86 13.18 -22.51
#